data_AF-A0A964TX68-F1
#
_entry.id   AF-A0A964TX68-F1
#
_cell.length_a   1.000
_cell.length_b   1.000
_cell.length_c   1.000
_cell.angle_alpha   90.00
_cell.angle_beta   90.00
_cell.angle_gamma   90.00
#
_symmetry.space_group_name_H-M   'P 1'
#
loop_
_entity.id
_entity.type
_entity.pdbx_description
1 polymer ?
#
loop_
_entity_poly.entity_id
_entity_poly.type
_entity_poly.pdbx_seq_one_letter_code
_entity_poly.pdbx_strand_id
1 'polypeptide(L)'
;MDPDRLTRNDRPALAIRMGLAMLSALVVCYALVFVITGAASWPSALLDALINVAALGLWSGLFFALNRRWLLDRAMALQAPLQLLSALAFAFLWYFTVTILLGWRSGDFAGSFSVRPFSSIAFVWQMFQGVVAYALVAPWR
;
A
#
# COMPACT_ATOMS: atom_id res chain seq x y z
N MET A 1 -6.85 37.56 2.25
CA MET A 1 -6.04 36.53 1.57
C MET A 1 -6.99 35.84 0.64
N ASP A 2 -6.83 36.00 -0.68
CA ASP A 2 -7.78 35.55 -1.68
C ASP A 2 -7.72 34.01 -1.82
N PRO A 3 -8.75 33.26 -1.39
CA PRO A 3 -8.74 31.80 -1.47
C PRO A 3 -8.71 31.27 -2.92
N ASP A 4 -9.04 32.11 -3.91
CA ASP A 4 -9.03 31.75 -5.34
C ASP A 4 -7.63 31.82 -5.98
N ARG A 5 -6.63 32.32 -5.24
CA ARG A 5 -5.21 32.37 -5.65
C ARG A 5 -4.37 31.14 -5.26
N LEU A 6 -4.98 30.04 -4.81
CA LEU A 6 -4.32 28.74 -4.94
C LEU A 6 -4.29 28.41 -6.43
N THR A 7 -3.24 28.89 -7.09
CA THR A 7 -3.03 28.75 -8.51
C THR A 7 -3.08 27.27 -8.85
N ARG A 8 -3.58 26.92 -10.04
CA ARG A 8 -3.68 25.54 -10.53
C ARG A 8 -2.34 24.75 -10.38
N ASN A 9 -1.22 25.46 -10.28
CA ASN A 9 0.13 24.93 -10.06
C ASN A 9 0.40 24.44 -8.62
N ASP A 10 -0.35 24.89 -7.61
CA ASP A 10 -0.14 24.50 -6.20
C ASP A 10 -0.81 23.17 -5.83
N ARG A 11 -1.83 22.76 -6.61
CA ARG A 11 -2.58 21.52 -6.41
C ARG A 11 -1.71 20.25 -6.40
N PRO A 12 -0.79 20.02 -7.37
CA PRO A 12 0.08 18.84 -7.33
C PRO A 12 1.01 18.85 -6.10
N ALA A 13 1.56 20.00 -5.74
CA ALA A 13 2.43 20.13 -4.57
C ALA A 13 1.67 19.83 -3.26
N LEU A 14 0.45 20.34 -3.13
CA LEU A 14 -0.41 20.05 -1.98
C LEU A 14 -0.78 18.57 -1.90
N ALA A 15 -1.16 17.94 -3.02
CA ALA A 15 -1.48 16.52 -3.06
C ALA A 15 -0.28 15.64 -2.66
N ILE A 16 0.92 15.98 -3.12
CA ILE A 16 2.16 15.28 -2.72
C ILE A 16 2.40 15.43 -1.22
N ARG A 17 2.26 16.65 -0.67
CA ARG A 17 2.43 16.90 0.77
C ARG A 17 1.42 16.12 1.62
N MET A 18 0.16 16.10 1.21
CA MET A 18 -0.89 15.32 1.87
C MET A 18 -0.60 13.83 1.79
N GLY A 19 -0.18 13.33 0.62
CA GLY A 19 0.20 11.93 0.44
C GLY A 19 1.37 11.53 1.36
N LEU A 20 2.42 12.35 1.42
CA LEU A 20 3.56 12.11 2.31
C LEU A 20 3.14 12.15 3.79
N ALA A 21 2.26 13.07 4.18
CA ALA A 21 1.75 13.15 5.55
C ALA A 21 0.94 11.90 5.93
N MET A 22 0.07 11.41 5.04
CA MET A 22 -0.72 10.20 5.25
C MET A 22 0.15 8.95 5.33
N LEU A 23 1.17 8.82 4.46
CA LEU A 23 2.14 7.72 4.53
C LEU A 23 2.92 7.77 5.84
N SER A 24 3.37 8.95 6.27
CA SER A 24 4.07 9.12 7.54
C SER A 24 3.19 8.71 8.73
N ALA A 25 1.92 9.11 8.74
CA ALA A 25 0.97 8.69 9.76
C ALA A 25 0.76 7.17 9.78
N LEU A 26 0.68 6.53 8.60
CA LEU A 26 0.58 5.07 8.50
C LEU A 26 1.83 4.37 9.05
N VAL A 27 3.04 4.91 8.82
CA VAL A 27 4.28 4.35 9.40
C VAL A 27 4.18 4.35 10.93
N VAL A 28 3.73 5.46 11.53
CA VAL A 28 3.56 5.55 12.98
C VAL A 28 2.52 4.53 13.48
N CYS A 29 1.37 4.42 12.81
CA CYS A 29 0.34 3.45 13.17
C CYS A 29 0.84 2.01 13.11
N TYR A 30 1.53 1.62 12.03
CA TYR A 30 2.10 0.27 11.89
C TYR A 30 3.15 -0.01 12.98
N ALA A 31 4.06 0.94 13.23
CA ALA A 31 5.09 0.79 14.25
C ALA A 31 4.48 0.60 15.64
N LEU A 32 3.45 1.39 15.98
CA LEU A 32 2.69 1.23 17.23
C LEU A 32 2.03 -0.14 17.33
N VAL A 33 1.38 -0.61 16.26
CA VAL A 33 0.75 -1.94 16.25
C VAL A 33 1.78 -3.04 16.50
N PHE A 34 2.95 -3.00 15.84
CA PHE A 34 4.00 -4.01 16.03
C PHE A 34 4.58 -4.02 17.45
N VAL A 35 4.68 -2.85 18.08
CA VAL A 35 5.17 -2.72 19.46
C VAL A 35 4.13 -3.20 20.46
N ILE A 36 2.87 -2.78 20.31
CA ILE A 36 1.77 -3.14 21.22
C ILE A 36 1.47 -4.64 21.17
N THR A 37 1.58 -5.25 19.99
CA THR A 37 1.36 -6.69 19.81
C THR A 37 2.56 -7.53 20.27
N GLY A 38 3.65 -6.91 20.72
CA GLY A 38 4.86 -7.60 21.16
C GLY A 38 5.62 -8.28 20.03
N ALA A 39 5.35 -7.94 18.78
CA ALA A 39 5.96 -8.56 17.60
C ALA A 39 7.41 -8.10 17.36
N ALA A 40 7.75 -6.87 17.78
CA ALA A 40 9.06 -6.28 17.51
C ALA A 40 9.47 -5.21 18.54
N SER A 41 10.78 -4.99 18.71
CA SER A 41 11.33 -3.83 19.42
C SER A 41 11.09 -2.53 18.63
N TRP A 42 11.15 -1.37 19.28
CA TRP A 42 10.86 -0.08 18.62
C TRP A 42 11.66 0.17 17.33
N PRO A 43 12.99 0.00 17.28
CA PRO A 43 13.75 0.18 16.04
C PRO A 43 13.34 -0.84 14.99
N SER A 44 13.04 -2.08 15.41
CA SER A 44 12.66 -3.12 14.48
C SER A 44 11.30 -2.83 13.85
N ALA A 45 10.32 -2.50 14.67
CA ALA A 45 8.96 -2.14 14.31
C ALA A 45 8.89 -0.94 13.37
N LEU A 46 9.73 0.09 13.59
CA LEU A 46 9.80 1.24 12.70
C LEU A 46 10.25 0.83 11.29
N LEU A 47 11.29 -0.01 11.20
CA LEU A 47 11.76 -0.50 9.90
C LEU A 47 10.73 -1.45 9.23
N ASP A 48 10.00 -2.25 10.01
CA ASP A 48 8.95 -3.14 9.48
C ASP A 48 7.76 -2.32 8.94
N ALA A 49 7.41 -1.25 9.66
CA ALA A 49 6.40 -0.29 9.24
C ALA A 49 6.81 0.44 7.96
N LEU A 50 8.08 0.88 7.86
CA LEU A 50 8.61 1.51 6.66
C LEU A 50 8.53 0.58 5.45
N ILE A 51 8.90 -0.69 5.60
CA ILE A 51 8.79 -1.71 4.53
C ILE A 51 7.33 -1.84 4.06
N ASN A 52 6.39 -1.96 5.01
CA ASN A 52 4.96 -2.10 4.71
C ASN A 52 4.41 -0.89 3.94
N VAL A 53 4.67 0.32 4.46
CA VAL A 53 4.12 1.56 3.90
C VAL A 53 4.80 1.95 2.59
N ALA A 54 6.10 1.70 2.44
CA ALA A 54 6.79 1.92 1.17
C ALA A 54 6.23 1.01 0.07
N ALA A 55 6.01 -0.27 0.36
CA ALA A 55 5.39 -1.21 -0.57
C ALA A 55 3.95 -0.77 -0.90
N LEU A 56 3.17 -0.35 0.10
CA LEU A 56 1.82 0.16 -0.09
C LEU A 56 1.81 1.39 -1.02
N GLY A 57 2.68 2.37 -0.77
CA GLY A 57 2.79 3.59 -1.56
C GLY A 57 3.18 3.30 -3.02
N LEU A 58 4.14 2.41 -3.23
CA LEU A 58 4.56 1.96 -4.57
C LEU A 58 3.39 1.37 -5.36
N TRP A 59 2.71 0.37 -4.80
CA TRP A 59 1.60 -0.29 -5.48
C TRP A 59 0.39 0.64 -5.64
N SER A 60 0.15 1.54 -4.69
CA SER A 60 -0.92 2.53 -4.78
C SER A 60 -0.70 3.48 -5.95
N GLY A 61 0.51 4.03 -6.08
CA GLY A 61 0.87 4.90 -7.20
C GLY A 61 0.76 4.19 -8.56
N LEU A 62 1.26 2.95 -8.64
CA LEU A 62 1.21 2.16 -9.86
C LEU A 62 -0.22 1.83 -10.28
N PHE A 63 -1.05 1.29 -9.39
CA PHE A 63 -2.43 0.94 -9.71
C PHE A 63 -3.30 2.17 -9.96
N PHE A 64 -3.06 3.29 -9.27
CA PHE A 64 -3.70 4.56 -9.62
C PHE A 64 -3.42 4.96 -11.07
N ALA A 65 -2.15 4.93 -11.49
CA ALA A 65 -1.75 5.27 -12.85
C ALA A 65 -2.32 4.28 -13.90
N LEU A 66 -2.28 2.97 -13.61
CA LEU A 66 -2.82 1.93 -14.48
C LEU A 66 -4.34 2.07 -14.62
N ASN A 67 -5.08 2.21 -13.51
CA ASN A 67 -6.54 2.35 -13.55
C ASN A 67 -6.95 3.60 -14.31
N ARG A 68 -6.25 4.71 -14.07
CA ARG A 68 -6.50 5.97 -14.77
C ARG A 68 -6.30 5.84 -16.29
N ARG A 69 -5.29 5.09 -16.72
CA ARG A 69 -4.98 4.91 -18.15
C ARG A 69 -5.84 3.86 -18.85
N TRP A 70 -6.20 2.77 -18.15
CA TRP A 70 -6.74 1.57 -18.81
C TRP A 70 -8.18 1.23 -18.42
N LEU A 71 -8.61 1.55 -17.19
CA LEU A 71 -9.92 1.16 -16.67
C LEU A 71 -10.94 2.28 -16.76
N LEU A 72 -10.55 3.54 -16.52
CA LEU A 72 -11.51 4.65 -16.49
C LEU A 72 -12.28 4.71 -17.81
N ASP A 73 -11.64 4.61 -18.98
CA ASP A 73 -12.35 4.75 -20.26
C ASP A 73 -13.21 3.57 -20.71
N ARG A 74 -13.34 2.53 -19.89
CA ARG A 74 -14.16 1.34 -20.20
C ARG A 74 -15.63 1.52 -19.79
N ALA A 75 -16.51 0.75 -20.42
CA ALA A 75 -17.92 0.66 -20.04
C ALA A 75 -18.09 0.12 -18.62
N MET A 76 -19.11 0.58 -17.88
CA MET A 76 -19.32 0.24 -16.46
C MET A 76 -19.42 -1.27 -16.22
N ALA A 77 -20.01 -2.02 -17.16
CA ALA A 77 -20.11 -3.49 -17.11
C ALA A 77 -18.73 -4.19 -17.12
N LEU A 78 -17.72 -3.61 -17.79
CA LEU A 78 -16.35 -4.14 -17.80
C LEU A 78 -15.52 -3.57 -16.65
N GLN A 79 -15.85 -2.37 -16.15
CA GLN A 79 -15.12 -1.77 -15.03
C GLN A 79 -15.25 -2.60 -13.76
N ALA A 80 -16.46 -3.04 -13.39
CA ALA A 80 -16.67 -3.80 -12.16
C ALA A 80 -15.78 -5.07 -12.05
N PRO A 81 -15.77 -6.00 -13.02
CA PRO A 81 -14.89 -7.16 -12.95
C PRO A 81 -13.40 -6.79 -13.02
N LEU A 82 -13.01 -5.78 -13.81
CA LEU A 82 -11.62 -5.35 -13.89
C LEU A 82 -11.13 -4.69 -12.58
N GLN A 83 -11.99 -3.94 -11.89
CA GLN A 83 -11.71 -3.35 -10.58
C GLN A 83 -11.54 -4.45 -9.52
N LEU A 84 -12.40 -5.47 -9.53
CA LEU A 84 -12.26 -6.62 -8.63
C LEU A 84 -10.94 -7.36 -8.86
N LEU A 85 -10.61 -7.69 -10.12
CA LEU A 85 -9.35 -8.35 -10.45
C LEU A 85 -8.13 -7.51 -10.07
N SER A 86 -8.21 -6.19 -10.31
CA SER A 86 -7.14 -5.26 -9.96
C SER A 86 -6.98 -5.12 -8.46
N ALA A 87 -8.06 -5.13 -7.68
CA ALA A 87 -8.00 -5.12 -6.21
C ALA A 87 -7.31 -6.37 -5.66
N LEU A 88 -7.65 -7.55 -6.19
CA LEU A 88 -7.01 -8.81 -5.80
C LEU A 88 -5.53 -8.83 -6.20
N ALA A 89 -5.20 -8.39 -7.41
CA ALA A 89 -3.81 -8.29 -7.87
C ALA A 89 -2.99 -7.30 -7.02
N PHE A 90 -3.55 -6.13 -6.71
CA PHE A 90 -2.95 -5.15 -5.82
C PHE A 90 -2.65 -5.74 -4.44
N ALA A 91 -3.65 -6.37 -3.81
CA ALA A 91 -3.53 -6.95 -2.49
C ALA A 91 -2.46 -8.05 -2.46
N PHE A 92 -2.47 -8.92 -3.47
CA PHE A 92 -1.48 -9.99 -3.61
C PHE A 92 -0.06 -9.46 -3.82
N LEU A 93 0.12 -8.51 -4.74
CA LEU A 93 1.43 -7.93 -5.04
C LEU A 93 2.00 -7.16 -3.85
N TRP A 94 1.15 -6.42 -3.13
CA TRP A 94 1.54 -5.76 -1.89
C TRP A 94 1.97 -6.78 -0.83
N TYR A 95 1.14 -7.80 -0.54
CA TYR A 95 1.47 -8.90 0.38
C TYR A 95 2.80 -9.57 0.01
N PHE A 96 2.96 -9.92 -1.27
CA PHE A 96 4.15 -10.60 -1.77
C PHE A 96 5.41 -9.75 -1.60
N THR A 97 5.32 -8.46 -1.93
CA THR A 97 6.43 -7.51 -1.77
C THR A 97 6.83 -7.37 -0.31
N VAL A 98 5.86 -7.20 0.59
CA VAL A 98 6.12 -7.11 2.03
C VAL A 98 6.78 -8.39 2.55
N THR A 99 6.28 -9.56 2.15
CA THR A 99 6.84 -10.86 2.55
C THR A 99 8.30 -11.00 2.13
N ILE A 100 8.63 -10.66 0.88
CA ILE A 100 10.01 -10.71 0.38
C ILE A 100 10.91 -9.73 1.13
N LEU A 101 10.49 -8.47 1.28
CA LEU A 101 11.33 -7.45 1.91
C LEU A 101 11.58 -7.76 3.39
N LEU A 102 10.57 -8.27 4.10
CA LEU A 102 10.72 -8.71 5.49
C LEU A 102 11.61 -9.95 5.60
N GLY A 103 11.45 -10.96 4.73
CA GLY A 103 12.34 -12.13 4.74
C GLY A 103 13.80 -11.75 4.43
N TRP A 104 14.02 -10.76 3.55
CA TRP A 104 15.36 -10.25 3.26
C TRP A 104 15.95 -9.55 4.46
N ARG A 105 15.18 -8.68 5.08
CA ARG A 105 15.56 -8.00 6.32
C ARG A 105 15.91 -8.99 7.45
N SER A 106 15.19 -10.09 7.59
CA SER A 106 15.46 -11.13 8.60
C SER A 106 16.66 -12.02 8.29
N GLY A 107 17.24 -11.93 7.09
CA GLY A 107 18.38 -12.75 6.65
C GLY A 107 18.01 -14.15 6.16
N ASP A 108 16.72 -14.46 6.00
CA ASP A 108 16.23 -15.80 5.64
C ASP A 108 16.59 -16.23 4.20
N PHE A 109 17.03 -15.29 3.36
CA PHE A 109 17.42 -15.56 1.96
C PHE A 109 18.89 -15.91 1.76
N ALA A 110 19.71 -15.96 2.81
CA ALA A 110 21.16 -16.17 2.69
C ALA A 110 21.59 -17.59 2.23
N GLY A 111 20.67 -18.56 2.14
CA GLY A 111 21.01 -19.94 1.75
C GLY A 111 20.01 -20.67 0.84
N SER A 112 18.75 -20.22 0.78
CA SER A 112 17.74 -20.71 -0.17
C SER A 112 16.58 -19.72 -0.24
N PHE A 113 15.92 -19.58 -1.40
CA PHE A 113 14.70 -18.79 -1.51
C PHE A 113 13.53 -19.56 -0.88
N SER A 114 13.48 -19.61 0.45
CA SER A 114 12.40 -20.23 1.21
C SER A 114 11.48 -19.13 1.74
N VAL A 115 10.54 -18.70 0.91
CA VAL A 115 9.47 -17.80 1.35
C VAL A 115 8.46 -18.64 2.13
N ARG A 116 8.51 -18.58 3.46
CA ARG A 116 7.42 -19.11 4.27
C ARG A 116 6.27 -18.10 4.21
N PRO A 117 5.10 -18.47 3.67
CA PRO A 117 3.94 -17.59 3.75
C PRO A 117 3.64 -17.30 5.22
N PHE A 118 3.06 -16.13 5.47
CA PHE A 118 2.50 -15.81 6.77
C PHE A 118 1.51 -16.91 7.22
N SER A 119 1.20 -16.96 8.51
CA SER A 119 0.09 -17.79 8.98
C SER A 119 -1.16 -17.50 8.16
N SER A 120 -2.02 -18.50 7.97
CA SER A 120 -3.23 -18.38 7.15
C SER A 120 -4.08 -17.16 7.52
N ILE A 121 -4.12 -16.81 8.81
CA ILE A 121 -4.85 -15.65 9.34
C ILE A 121 -4.20 -14.33 8.90
N ALA A 122 -2.88 -14.20 9.02
CA ALA A 122 -2.16 -12.98 8.64
C ALA A 122 -2.22 -12.73 7.12
N PHE A 123 -2.22 -13.81 6.31
CA PHE A 123 -2.48 -13.69 4.87
C PHE A 123 -3.89 -13.14 4.59
N VAL A 124 -4.93 -13.73 5.17
CA VAL A 124 -6.33 -13.27 4.97
C VAL A 124 -6.48 -11.82 5.40
N TRP A 125 -5.88 -11.46 6.54
CA TRP A 125 -5.89 -10.09 7.04
C TRP A 125 -5.20 -9.10 6.08
N GLN A 126 -4.00 -9.44 5.60
CA GLN A 126 -3.29 -8.60 4.63
C GLN A 126 -4.06 -8.46 3.32
N MET A 127 -4.68 -9.53 2.83
CA MET A 127 -5.50 -9.49 1.61
C MET A 127 -6.71 -8.57 1.78
N PHE A 128 -7.40 -8.67 2.93
CA PHE A 128 -8.50 -7.77 3.26
C PHE A 128 -8.04 -6.30 3.31
N GLN A 129 -6.94 -6.02 4.03
CA GLN A 129 -6.34 -4.68 4.08
C GLN A 129 -5.97 -4.18 2.68
N GLY A 130 -5.43 -5.05 1.82
CA GLY A 130 -5.07 -4.72 0.44
C GLY A 130 -6.27 -4.33 -0.41
N VAL A 131 -7.38 -5.07 -0.32
CA VAL A 131 -8.62 -4.73 -1.03
C VAL A 131 -9.20 -3.41 -0.55
N VAL A 132 -9.20 -3.16 0.77
CA VAL A 132 -9.66 -1.89 1.34
C VAL A 132 -8.79 -0.72 0.88
N ALA A 133 -7.46 -0.88 0.96
CA ALA A 133 -6.51 0.15 0.52
C ALA A 133 -6.66 0.43 -0.99
N TYR A 134 -6.84 -0.61 -1.81
CA TYR A 134 -7.12 -0.46 -3.22
C TYR A 134 -8.38 0.38 -3.46
N ALA A 135 -9.48 0.12 -2.75
CA ALA A 135 -10.72 0.88 -2.90
C ALA A 135 -10.54 2.38 -2.58
N LEU A 136 -9.63 2.73 -1.66
CA LEU A 136 -9.32 4.12 -1.33
C LEU A 136 -8.48 4.82 -2.41
N VAL A 137 -7.73 4.06 -3.19
CA VAL A 137 -6.79 4.58 -4.20
C VAL A 137 -7.39 4.51 -5.60
N ALA A 138 -8.24 3.54 -5.88
CA ALA A 138 -8.84 3.34 -7.19
C ALA A 138 -9.62 4.59 -7.59
N PRO A 139 -9.33 5.17 -8.77
CA PRO A 139 -10.09 6.32 -9.23
C PRO A 139 -11.53 5.89 -9.53
N TRP A 140 -12.48 6.65 -8.99
CA TRP A 140 -13.91 6.49 -9.24
C TRP A 140 -14.32 7.45 -10.36
N ARG A 141 -15.20 7.00 -11.26
CA ARG A 141 -15.84 7.88 -12.26
C ARG A 141 -17.06 8.58 -11.67
#